data_AF-A0A954P6D3-F1
#
_entry.id   AF-A0A954P6D3-F1
#
_cell.length_a   1.000
_cell.length_b   1.000
_cell.length_c   1.000
_cell.angle_alpha   90.00
_cell.angle_beta   90.00
_cell.angle_gamma   90.00
#
_symmetry.space_group_name_H-M   'P 1'
#
loop_
_entity.id
_entity.type
_entity.pdbx_description
1 polymer ?
#
loop_
_entity_poly.entity_id
_entity_poly.type
_entity_poly.pdbx_seq_one_letter_code
_entity_poly.pdbx_strand_id
1 'polypeptide(L)'
;MLLLLAIVSVPMKSAEAQTRPIDRRDMVDDLLKSLIETETDRREYRRSTFPEPRATPAARVIDAPTEQMLSMRRALDGVSRDADRLATLLDAQRDRAPEVRVFLGDVLKLRARVSVLAQRARTLNDHRLLQEDLKALDREWRILAYRLTRIRGLSRETTDQIERLNQYAKAIGQVYEMDPQIDHGALLRQTATLTSDLQNLQQDMEVELESSPDRSELLLMARRAQQQADLVTGFVLDRQPYSTVVSEYQKFQRLWYPLSTRLRTNSSTYLERSVRRIRHADEEIHELLWIPRKMDSEQLVHLTNLLKSDVDEFFSRAPLKLLIGLPRANEALPTADQFYGVCEHFIDSVNRNESMDSLVDAYRYIDSAWITFHDVFRPLQSPAAQRVLAEIEHSVNSLRDSMQVTDTSFDRRQLLERAAALENLAEHMDLDTRMWLSRDPVSFRNECLQESAAFQRTAADFHRVASDRNTTVAQLQLASDRLYENWRRLYRYVSRCNTDDRAHLARLASQITPTLVEIRTQLVP
;
A
#
# COMPACT_ATOMS: atom_id res chain seq x y z
N MET A 1 -8.42 13.99 -80.94
CA MET A 1 -7.43 15.10 -80.87
C MET A 1 -8.04 16.24 -80.08
N LEU A 2 -7.42 16.92 -79.12
CA LEU A 2 -6.27 16.71 -78.23
C LEU A 2 -6.27 17.95 -77.32
N LEU A 3 -5.97 17.80 -76.01
CA LEU A 3 -5.63 18.80 -74.95
C LEU A 3 -6.60 18.74 -73.75
N LEU A 4 -6.37 17.94 -72.71
CA LEU A 4 -5.28 17.94 -71.69
C LEU A 4 -5.13 19.29 -70.97
N LEU A 5 -5.86 19.46 -69.87
CA LEU A 5 -5.56 20.40 -68.79
C LEU A 5 -5.53 19.59 -67.48
N ALA A 6 -4.30 19.32 -67.04
CA ALA A 6 -4.00 18.66 -65.78
C ALA A 6 -4.15 19.65 -64.62
N ILE A 7 -5.08 19.39 -63.70
CA ILE A 7 -5.14 20.05 -62.41
C ILE A 7 -4.25 19.24 -61.46
N VAL A 8 -3.14 19.85 -61.05
CA VAL A 8 -2.23 19.33 -60.02
C VAL A 8 -2.96 19.42 -58.67
N SER A 9 -3.38 18.27 -58.16
CA SER A 9 -3.88 18.12 -56.80
C SER A 9 -2.68 17.94 -55.86
N VAL A 10 -2.37 18.96 -55.07
CA VAL A 10 -1.40 18.89 -53.97
C VAL A 10 -2.05 18.17 -52.78
N PRO A 11 -1.56 17.02 -52.30
CA PRO A 11 -2.09 16.44 -51.07
C PRO A 11 -1.51 17.19 -49.87
N MET A 12 -2.39 17.86 -49.12
CA MET A 12 -2.09 18.31 -47.75
C MET A 12 -1.67 17.10 -46.91
N LYS A 13 -0.39 17.03 -46.55
CA LYS A 13 0.08 16.15 -45.48
C LYS A 13 -0.41 16.71 -44.14
N SER A 14 -1.42 16.06 -43.57
CA SER A 14 -1.78 16.17 -42.17
C SER A 14 -0.55 15.81 -41.34
N ALA A 15 -0.06 16.75 -40.53
CA ALA A 15 0.96 16.50 -39.53
C ALA A 15 0.34 15.68 -38.39
N GLU A 16 0.31 14.37 -38.52
CA GLU A 16 0.16 13.47 -37.37
C GLU A 16 1.40 13.64 -36.49
N ALA A 17 1.22 14.31 -35.35
CA ALA A 17 2.20 14.32 -34.28
C ALA A 17 2.37 12.89 -33.78
N GLN A 18 3.37 12.19 -34.30
CA GLN A 18 3.86 10.93 -33.76
C GLN A 18 4.42 11.19 -32.36
N THR A 19 3.58 11.07 -31.33
CA THR A 19 4.02 10.83 -29.96
C THR A 19 4.78 9.51 -29.95
N ARG A 20 6.12 9.59 -30.01
CA ARG A 20 6.98 8.44 -29.75
C ARG A 20 6.62 7.85 -28.39
N PRO A 21 6.52 6.52 -28.23
CA PRO A 21 6.43 5.92 -26.91
C PRO A 21 7.68 6.34 -26.13
N ILE A 22 7.48 7.06 -25.03
CA ILE A 22 8.55 7.46 -24.11
C ILE A 22 9.18 6.18 -23.57
N ASP A 23 10.51 6.06 -23.63
CA ASP A 23 11.22 4.92 -23.05
C ASP A 23 10.99 4.91 -21.53
N ARG A 24 10.53 3.76 -21.02
CA ARG A 24 10.12 3.58 -19.62
C ARG A 24 11.27 3.86 -18.64
N ARG A 25 12.52 3.63 -19.06
CA ARG A 25 13.72 3.94 -18.24
C ARG A 25 13.93 5.44 -18.11
N ASP A 26 13.91 6.18 -19.22
CA ASP A 26 14.03 7.64 -19.23
C ASP A 26 12.94 8.28 -18.35
N MET A 27 11.77 7.64 -18.31
CA MET A 27 10.62 8.08 -17.55
C MET A 27 10.72 7.82 -16.05
N VAL A 28 11.25 6.66 -15.62
CA VAL A 28 11.53 6.38 -14.20
C VAL A 28 12.66 7.29 -13.70
N ASP A 29 13.66 7.56 -14.54
CA ASP A 29 14.73 8.49 -14.21
C ASP A 29 14.23 9.94 -14.11
N ASP A 30 13.30 10.37 -14.97
CA ASP A 30 12.61 11.67 -14.87
C ASP A 30 11.73 11.78 -13.60
N LEU A 31 11.03 10.70 -13.23
CA LEU A 31 10.25 10.61 -11.99
C LEU A 31 11.14 10.75 -10.76
N LEU A 32 12.27 10.05 -10.76
CA LEU A 32 13.24 10.11 -9.68
C LEU A 32 13.89 11.47 -9.56
N LYS A 33 14.24 12.10 -10.69
CA LYS A 33 14.75 13.47 -10.68
C LYS A 33 13.74 14.43 -10.04
N SER A 34 12.47 14.32 -10.42
CA SER A 34 11.38 15.14 -9.85
C SER A 34 11.21 14.89 -8.35
N LEU A 35 11.29 13.62 -7.91
CA LEU A 35 11.24 13.25 -6.48
C LEU A 35 12.44 13.79 -5.71
N ILE A 36 13.65 13.72 -6.26
CA ILE A 36 14.88 14.23 -5.65
C ILE A 36 14.79 15.76 -5.49
N GLU A 37 14.37 16.47 -6.54
CA GLU A 37 14.16 17.92 -6.51
C GLU A 37 13.14 18.30 -5.43
N THR A 38 12.01 17.60 -5.40
CA THR A 38 10.93 17.83 -4.42
C THR A 38 11.37 17.54 -2.98
N GLU A 39 12.09 16.45 -2.74
CA GLU A 39 12.62 16.11 -1.40
C GLU A 39 13.70 17.10 -0.95
N THR A 40 14.46 17.67 -1.89
CA THR A 40 15.44 18.73 -1.61
C THR A 40 14.73 20.01 -1.17
N ASP A 41 13.75 20.48 -1.94
CA ASP A 41 12.96 21.68 -1.63
C ASP A 41 12.21 21.57 -0.30
N ARG A 42 11.60 20.41 -0.03
CA ARG A 42 10.90 20.12 1.23
C ARG A 42 11.80 20.32 2.44
N ARG A 43 13.06 19.92 2.34
CA ARG A 43 14.03 19.99 3.43
C ARG A 43 14.62 21.39 3.60
N GLU A 44 14.93 22.07 2.50
CA GLU A 44 15.33 23.49 2.53
C GLU A 44 14.28 24.33 3.27
N TYR A 45 13.00 24.09 2.98
CA TYR A 45 11.90 24.73 3.68
C TYR A 45 11.88 24.40 5.19
N ARG A 46 11.93 23.11 5.58
CA ARG A 46 11.90 22.70 7.00
C ARG A 46 12.99 23.41 7.81
N ARG A 47 14.17 23.61 7.22
CA ARG A 47 15.31 24.32 7.82
C ARG A 47 15.07 25.83 7.97
N SER A 48 14.36 26.44 7.01
CA SER A 48 14.04 27.88 7.03
C SER A 48 12.95 28.25 8.04
N THR A 49 11.92 27.39 8.20
CA THR A 49 10.75 27.66 9.06
C THR A 49 10.96 27.26 10.50
N PHE A 50 11.69 26.18 10.72
CA PHE A 50 12.13 25.72 12.03
C PHE A 50 13.65 25.75 12.02
N PRO A 51 14.27 26.95 12.15
CA PRO A 51 15.69 27.00 12.44
C PRO A 51 15.90 26.12 13.68
N GLU A 52 16.77 25.12 13.55
CA GLU A 52 17.13 24.24 14.67
C GLU A 52 17.33 25.12 15.91
N PRO A 53 16.79 24.73 17.09
CA PRO A 53 16.93 25.52 18.30
C PRO A 53 18.40 25.90 18.41
N ARG A 54 18.67 27.22 18.38
CA ARG A 54 20.01 27.80 18.34
C ARG A 54 20.87 26.92 19.22
N ALA A 55 21.81 26.21 18.59
CA ALA A 55 22.77 25.44 19.33
C ALA A 55 23.29 26.36 20.43
N THR A 56 23.27 25.88 21.67
CA THR A 56 23.89 26.57 22.80
C THR A 56 25.24 27.13 22.33
N PRO A 57 25.71 28.30 22.80
CA PRO A 57 26.82 29.06 22.20
C PRO A 57 28.22 28.39 22.20
N ALA A 58 28.28 27.06 22.31
CA ALA A 58 29.47 26.23 22.28
C ALA A 58 29.38 25.06 21.27
N ALA A 59 28.52 25.13 20.24
CA ALA A 59 28.65 24.21 19.10
C ALA A 59 29.97 24.52 18.38
N ARG A 60 31.01 23.76 18.73
CA ARG A 60 32.30 23.78 18.02
C ARG A 60 32.00 23.65 16.53
N VAL A 61 32.37 24.67 15.76
CA VAL A 61 32.39 24.56 14.29
C VAL A 61 33.35 23.41 14.00
N ILE A 62 32.82 22.29 13.52
CA ILE A 62 33.63 21.12 13.19
C ILE A 62 34.17 21.34 11.79
N ASP A 63 35.42 21.80 11.69
CA ASP A 63 36.06 22.12 10.40
C ASP A 63 36.40 20.88 9.56
N ALA A 64 36.49 19.71 10.19
CA ALA A 64 36.76 18.42 9.56
C ALA A 64 35.66 17.40 9.85
N PRO A 65 35.32 16.50 8.91
CA PRO A 65 34.29 15.49 9.15
C PRO A 65 34.69 14.56 10.30
N THR A 66 33.74 14.32 11.22
CA THR A 66 33.92 13.33 12.29
C THR A 66 34.13 11.92 11.71
N GLU A 67 34.75 11.01 12.47
CA GLU A 67 34.97 9.63 12.02
C GLU A 67 33.64 8.91 11.73
N GLN A 68 32.63 9.17 12.57
CA GLN A 68 31.26 8.72 12.38
C GLN A 68 30.64 9.28 11.08
N MET A 69 30.98 10.52 10.72
CA MET A 69 30.53 11.14 9.46
C MET A 69 31.18 10.49 8.24
N LEU A 70 32.47 10.15 8.30
CA LEU A 70 33.15 9.42 7.22
C LEU A 70 32.62 7.99 7.05
N SER A 71 32.27 7.33 8.15
CA SER A 71 31.57 6.04 8.12
C SER A 71 30.17 6.17 7.49
N MET A 72 29.43 7.21 7.87
CA MET A 72 28.09 7.51 7.36
C MET A 72 28.07 7.80 5.87
N ARG A 73 29.01 8.58 5.35
CA ARG A 73 29.13 8.83 3.90
C ARG A 73 29.25 7.51 3.14
N ARG A 74 30.14 6.61 3.60
CA ARG A 74 30.30 5.28 3.00
C ARG A 74 29.04 4.42 3.08
N ALA A 75 28.36 4.44 4.23
CA ALA A 75 27.11 3.69 4.40
C ALA A 75 26.00 4.23 3.50
N LEU A 76 25.75 5.55 3.46
CA LEU A 76 24.72 6.17 2.62
C LEU A 76 25.01 6.02 1.13
N ASP A 77 26.27 6.12 0.69
CA ASP A 77 26.66 5.82 -0.69
C ASP A 77 26.44 4.34 -1.04
N GLY A 78 26.59 3.43 -0.06
CA GLY A 78 26.22 2.02 -0.18
C GLY A 78 24.71 1.84 -0.34
N VAL A 79 23.92 2.38 0.60
CA VAL A 79 22.45 2.32 0.59
C VAL A 79 21.89 2.92 -0.70
N SER A 80 22.44 4.05 -1.18
CA SER A 80 21.95 4.69 -2.42
C SER A 80 22.12 3.76 -3.62
N ARG A 81 23.30 3.14 -3.79
CA ARG A 81 23.54 2.20 -4.90
C ARG A 81 22.67 0.95 -4.80
N ASP A 82 22.49 0.46 -3.59
CA ASP A 82 21.73 -0.77 -3.34
C ASP A 82 20.20 -0.54 -3.45
N ALA A 83 19.72 0.66 -3.13
CA ALA A 83 18.34 1.10 -3.38
C ALA A 83 18.06 1.28 -4.88
N ASP A 84 19.01 1.85 -5.64
CA ASP A 84 18.95 1.94 -7.10
C ASP A 84 18.85 0.54 -7.74
N ARG A 85 19.67 -0.40 -7.26
CA ARG A 85 19.64 -1.79 -7.72
C ARG A 85 18.34 -2.49 -7.34
N LEU A 86 17.86 -2.31 -6.11
CA LEU A 86 16.59 -2.89 -5.67
C LEU A 86 15.42 -2.42 -6.56
N ALA A 87 15.35 -1.12 -6.86
CA ALA A 87 14.31 -0.59 -7.75
C ALA A 87 14.35 -1.25 -9.13
N THR A 88 15.56 -1.44 -9.68
CA THR A 88 15.76 -2.09 -10.98
C THR A 88 15.35 -3.57 -10.97
N LEU A 89 15.72 -4.31 -9.90
CA LEU A 89 15.38 -5.73 -9.74
C LEU A 89 13.87 -5.94 -9.58
N LEU A 90 13.22 -5.09 -8.81
CA LEU A 90 11.77 -5.12 -8.60
C LEU A 90 11.02 -4.77 -9.88
N ASP A 91 11.45 -3.74 -10.61
CA ASP A 91 10.85 -3.39 -11.91
C ASP A 91 10.95 -4.53 -12.93
N ALA A 92 12.09 -5.24 -12.96
CA ALA A 92 12.29 -6.41 -13.82
C ALA A 92 11.46 -7.64 -13.41
N GLN A 93 11.03 -7.73 -12.15
CA GLN A 93 10.22 -8.84 -11.62
C GLN A 93 8.73 -8.56 -11.59
N ARG A 94 8.30 -7.37 -11.98
CA ARG A 94 6.91 -6.94 -11.94
C ARG A 94 5.94 -7.84 -12.72
N ASP A 95 6.41 -8.46 -13.79
CA ASP A 95 5.60 -9.37 -14.61
C ASP A 95 5.45 -10.76 -13.96
N ARG A 96 6.46 -11.17 -13.17
CA ARG A 96 6.48 -12.47 -12.47
C ARG A 96 5.81 -12.40 -11.10
N ALA A 97 5.94 -11.26 -10.42
CA ALA A 97 5.36 -10.97 -9.12
C ALA A 97 4.59 -9.64 -9.20
N PRO A 98 3.31 -9.65 -9.64
CA PRO A 98 2.52 -8.44 -9.79
C PRO A 98 2.36 -7.64 -8.49
N GLU A 99 2.41 -8.29 -7.33
CA GLU A 99 2.38 -7.67 -5.99
C GLU A 99 3.46 -6.59 -5.81
N VAL A 100 4.58 -6.71 -6.52
CA VAL A 100 5.68 -5.72 -6.49
C VAL A 100 5.21 -4.33 -6.93
N ARG A 101 4.17 -4.22 -7.76
CA ARG A 101 3.64 -2.95 -8.29
C ARG A 101 3.24 -1.97 -7.21
N VAL A 102 2.64 -2.49 -6.13
CA VAL A 102 2.12 -1.68 -5.03
C VAL A 102 3.28 -1.02 -4.26
N PHE A 103 4.43 -1.70 -4.18
CA PHE A 103 5.58 -1.25 -3.40
C PHE A 103 6.64 -0.49 -4.21
N LEU A 104 6.59 -0.56 -5.54
CA LEU A 104 7.57 0.11 -6.41
C LEU A 104 7.62 1.62 -6.17
N GLY A 105 6.46 2.25 -5.95
CA GLY A 105 6.40 3.68 -5.61
C GLY A 105 7.15 4.01 -4.32
N ASP A 106 7.00 3.19 -3.28
CA ASP A 106 7.68 3.40 -2.00
C ASP A 106 9.19 3.17 -2.09
N VAL A 107 9.63 2.20 -2.91
CA VAL A 107 11.05 1.97 -3.20
C VAL A 107 11.66 3.17 -3.95
N LEU A 108 10.95 3.78 -4.90
CA LEU A 108 11.42 4.98 -5.60
C LEU A 108 11.52 6.19 -4.67
N LYS A 109 10.57 6.36 -3.74
CA LYS A 109 10.66 7.41 -2.70
C LYS A 109 11.85 7.19 -1.78
N LEU A 110 12.06 5.96 -1.32
CA LEU A 110 13.22 5.59 -0.52
C LEU A 110 14.52 5.93 -1.25
N ARG A 111 14.63 5.54 -2.53
CA ARG A 111 15.76 5.83 -3.41
C ARG A 111 16.06 7.33 -3.47
N ALA A 112 15.05 8.15 -3.77
CA ALA A 112 15.19 9.60 -3.81
C ALA A 112 15.66 10.18 -2.47
N ARG A 113 15.03 9.74 -1.37
CA ARG A 113 15.34 10.19 -0.02
C ARG A 113 16.77 9.89 0.41
N VAL A 114 17.26 8.69 0.11
CA VAL A 114 18.64 8.26 0.40
C VAL A 114 19.63 9.05 -0.44
N SER A 115 19.34 9.30 -1.72
CA SER A 115 20.20 10.10 -2.60
C SER A 115 20.40 11.53 -2.04
N VAL A 116 19.32 12.19 -1.62
CA VAL A 116 19.39 13.52 -0.98
C VAL A 116 20.19 13.46 0.33
N LEU A 117 20.02 12.40 1.13
CA LEU A 117 20.81 12.22 2.36
C LEU A 117 22.29 12.00 2.09
N ALA A 118 22.65 11.18 1.10
CA ALA A 118 24.02 10.93 0.69
C ALA A 118 24.69 12.23 0.20
N GLN A 119 24.00 13.03 -0.61
CA GLN A 119 24.50 14.34 -1.06
C GLN A 119 24.73 15.29 0.12
N ARG A 120 23.76 15.41 1.04
CA ARG A 120 23.87 16.25 2.23
C ARG A 120 25.00 15.79 3.14
N ALA A 121 25.19 14.48 3.28
CA ALA A 121 26.27 13.92 4.06
C ALA A 121 27.66 14.33 3.54
N ARG A 122 27.82 14.59 2.24
CA ARG A 122 29.09 15.09 1.68
C ARG A 122 29.40 16.53 2.09
N THR A 123 28.36 17.34 2.32
CA THR A 123 28.51 18.77 2.69
C THR A 123 28.60 19.02 4.19
N LEU A 124 28.17 18.07 5.03
CA LEU A 124 28.16 18.20 6.48
C LEU A 124 29.38 17.51 7.11
N ASN A 125 29.93 18.13 8.15
CA ASN A 125 31.03 17.58 8.94
C ASN A 125 30.54 16.93 10.26
N ASP A 126 29.41 17.40 10.78
CA ASP A 126 28.75 16.84 11.95
C ASP A 126 27.64 15.88 11.54
N HIS A 127 27.72 14.67 12.07
CA HIS A 127 26.78 13.60 11.82
C HIS A 127 25.44 13.76 12.57
N ARG A 128 25.43 14.49 13.69
CA ARG A 128 24.24 14.71 14.52
C ARG A 128 23.15 15.46 13.77
N LEU A 129 23.53 16.30 12.81
CA LEU A 129 22.65 17.05 11.93
C LEU A 129 21.82 16.18 10.97
N LEU A 130 22.14 14.89 10.86
CA LEU A 130 21.40 13.91 10.04
C LEU A 130 20.53 12.97 10.86
N GLN A 131 20.59 13.02 12.21
CA GLN A 131 20.00 12.00 13.06
C GLN A 131 18.48 11.83 12.86
N GLU A 132 17.72 12.92 12.81
CA GLU A 132 16.27 12.87 12.61
C GLU A 132 15.87 12.34 11.22
N ASP A 133 16.66 12.67 10.19
CA ASP A 133 16.41 12.17 8.85
C ASP A 133 16.71 10.67 8.75
N LEU A 134 17.76 10.20 9.43
CA LEU A 134 18.13 8.79 9.51
C LEU A 134 17.11 7.97 10.29
N LYS A 135 16.57 8.51 11.39
CA LYS A 135 15.48 7.84 12.14
C LYS A 135 14.24 7.62 11.27
N ALA A 136 13.83 8.66 10.54
CA ALA A 136 12.69 8.56 9.66
C ALA A 136 12.95 7.64 8.45
N LEU A 137 14.18 7.61 7.93
CA LEU A 137 14.59 6.65 6.90
C LEU A 137 14.57 5.20 7.42
N ASP A 138 15.09 4.94 8.62
CA ASP A 138 15.07 3.60 9.25
C ASP A 138 13.64 3.10 9.43
N ARG A 139 12.74 3.95 9.95
CA ARG A 139 11.32 3.62 10.12
C ARG A 139 10.64 3.22 8.81
N GLU A 140 10.82 4.03 7.76
CA GLU A 140 10.22 3.78 6.44
C GLU A 140 10.81 2.53 5.78
N TRP A 141 12.13 2.35 5.86
CA TRP A 141 12.80 1.19 5.30
C TRP A 141 12.35 -0.10 5.98
N ARG A 142 12.24 -0.16 7.31
CA ARG A 142 11.86 -1.41 8.00
C ARG A 142 10.48 -1.91 7.63
N ILE A 143 9.50 -1.00 7.54
CA ILE A 143 8.14 -1.34 7.11
C ILE A 143 8.17 -1.86 5.66
N LEU A 144 8.88 -1.15 4.78
CA LEU A 144 9.01 -1.55 3.38
C LEU A 144 9.74 -2.89 3.22
N ALA A 145 10.85 -3.10 3.92
CA ALA A 145 11.62 -4.33 3.91
C ALA A 145 10.77 -5.51 4.39
N TYR A 146 10.03 -5.33 5.50
CA TYR A 146 9.11 -6.34 5.99
C TYR A 146 8.05 -6.71 4.94
N ARG A 147 7.40 -5.73 4.33
CA ARG A 147 6.42 -5.94 3.24
C ARG A 147 7.04 -6.66 2.04
N LEU A 148 8.20 -6.20 1.58
CA LEU A 148 8.91 -6.80 0.44
C LEU A 148 9.32 -8.26 0.70
N THR A 149 9.79 -8.58 1.91
CA THR A 149 10.16 -9.97 2.27
C THR A 149 8.98 -10.94 2.28
N ARG A 150 7.74 -10.43 2.35
CA ARG A 150 6.52 -11.25 2.30
C ARG A 150 6.05 -11.51 0.87
N ILE A 151 6.54 -10.76 -0.11
CA ILE A 151 6.18 -10.97 -1.51
C ILE A 151 6.75 -12.32 -1.97
N ARG A 152 5.88 -13.18 -2.49
CA ARG A 152 6.28 -14.49 -2.99
C ARG A 152 6.80 -14.39 -4.42
N GLY A 153 7.66 -15.34 -4.79
CA GLY A 153 8.22 -15.41 -6.14
C GLY A 153 9.30 -14.36 -6.46
N LEU A 154 9.74 -13.58 -5.46
CA LEU A 154 10.93 -12.73 -5.62
C LEU A 154 12.16 -13.60 -5.90
N SER A 155 13.00 -13.13 -6.82
CA SER A 155 14.26 -13.82 -7.08
C SER A 155 15.16 -13.78 -5.84
N ARG A 156 16.05 -14.78 -5.73
CA ARG A 156 17.09 -14.78 -4.70
C ARG A 156 17.94 -13.51 -4.72
N GLU A 157 18.23 -12.96 -5.90
CA GLU A 157 18.99 -11.71 -6.03
C GLU A 157 18.28 -10.51 -5.39
N THR A 158 16.95 -10.42 -5.56
CA THR A 158 16.13 -9.37 -4.92
C THR A 158 16.12 -9.52 -3.40
N THR A 159 15.95 -10.75 -2.91
CA THR A 159 15.94 -11.04 -1.48
C THR A 159 17.30 -10.74 -0.84
N ASP A 160 18.40 -11.13 -1.50
CA ASP A 160 19.76 -10.80 -1.06
C ASP A 160 19.98 -9.27 -1.04
N GLN A 161 19.38 -8.54 -1.99
CA GLN A 161 19.47 -7.08 -2.05
C GLN A 161 18.71 -6.39 -0.92
N ILE A 162 17.54 -6.90 -0.53
CA ILE A 162 16.80 -6.45 0.65
C ILE A 162 17.63 -6.70 1.92
N GLU A 163 18.26 -7.86 2.04
CA GLU A 163 19.07 -8.19 3.21
C GLU A 163 20.33 -7.32 3.32
N ARG A 164 20.97 -6.97 2.21
CA ARG A 164 22.08 -5.99 2.20
C ARG A 164 21.66 -4.62 2.71
N LEU A 165 20.49 -4.13 2.29
CA LEU A 165 19.94 -2.87 2.80
C LEU A 165 19.61 -2.95 4.30
N ASN A 166 19.12 -4.10 4.78
CA ASN A 166 18.94 -4.34 6.22
C ASN A 166 20.27 -4.31 6.99
N GLN A 167 21.36 -4.82 6.41
CA GLN A 167 22.70 -4.75 7.01
C GLN A 167 23.19 -3.30 7.12
N TYR A 168 22.95 -2.47 6.09
CA TYR A 168 23.27 -1.05 6.18
C TYR A 168 22.45 -0.32 7.24
N ALA A 169 21.15 -0.61 7.35
CA ALA A 169 20.31 -0.05 8.41
C ALA A 169 20.83 -0.43 9.81
N LYS A 170 21.25 -1.69 10.01
CA LYS A 170 21.90 -2.14 11.26
C LYS A 170 23.21 -1.42 11.52
N ALA A 171 24.06 -1.25 10.52
CA ALA A 171 25.34 -0.55 10.66
C ALA A 171 25.15 0.94 10.99
N ILE A 172 24.19 1.60 10.32
CA ILE A 172 23.79 2.98 10.64
C ILE A 172 23.25 3.06 12.07
N GLY A 173 22.40 2.11 12.49
CA GLY A 173 21.89 2.07 13.87
C GLY A 173 23.00 1.94 14.91
N GLN A 174 23.97 1.05 14.69
CA GLN A 174 25.10 0.82 15.60
C GLN A 174 26.00 2.04 15.75
N VAL A 175 26.31 2.76 14.66
CA VAL A 175 27.21 3.92 14.71
C VAL A 175 26.59 5.10 15.49
N TYR A 176 25.26 5.15 15.62
CA TYR A 176 24.52 6.29 16.17
C TYR A 176 23.76 5.95 17.45
N GLU A 177 23.96 4.75 18.00
CA GLU A 177 23.24 4.24 19.16
C GLU A 177 21.71 4.41 18.99
N MET A 178 21.24 4.22 17.76
CA MET A 178 19.83 4.37 17.42
C MET A 178 19.13 3.02 17.60
N ASP A 179 18.15 2.99 18.51
CA ASP A 179 17.20 1.89 18.57
C ASP A 179 16.36 1.79 17.27
N PRO A 180 15.85 0.60 16.91
CA PRO A 180 14.91 0.44 15.81
C PRO A 180 13.72 1.41 15.93
N GLN A 181 13.42 2.15 14.86
CA GLN A 181 12.43 3.24 14.92
C GLN A 181 11.04 2.76 14.51
N ILE A 182 10.10 2.70 15.46
CA ILE A 182 8.68 2.38 15.19
C ILE A 182 7.83 3.61 14.93
N ASP A 183 6.76 3.46 14.15
CA ASP A 183 5.72 4.49 14.06
C ASP A 183 4.81 4.41 15.30
N HIS A 184 5.23 5.07 16.38
CA HIS A 184 4.45 5.12 17.63
C HIS A 184 3.04 5.68 17.44
N GLY A 185 2.83 6.61 16.50
CA GLY A 185 1.53 7.22 16.28
C GLY A 185 0.55 6.25 15.62
N ALA A 186 1.01 5.53 14.58
CA ALA A 186 0.24 4.46 13.97
C ALA A 186 0.00 3.31 14.95
N LEU A 187 1.04 2.89 15.67
CA LEU A 187 0.95 1.80 16.62
C LEU A 187 -0.02 2.12 17.76
N LEU A 188 0.02 3.33 18.33
CA LEU A 188 -0.89 3.75 19.39
C LEU A 188 -2.36 3.70 18.94
N ARG A 189 -2.64 4.14 17.70
CA ARG A 189 -3.99 4.06 17.14
C ARG A 189 -4.47 2.61 17.01
N GLN A 190 -3.60 1.72 16.53
CA GLN A 190 -3.96 0.31 16.35
C GLN A 190 -4.09 -0.44 17.68
N THR A 191 -3.22 -0.19 18.66
CA THR A 191 -3.35 -0.81 19.98
C THR A 191 -4.58 -0.30 20.74
N ALA A 192 -4.94 0.98 20.58
CA ALA A 192 -6.19 1.51 21.12
C ALA A 192 -7.43 0.89 20.46
N THR A 193 -7.40 0.68 19.14
CA THR A 193 -8.45 -0.02 18.39
C THR A 193 -8.60 -1.46 18.89
N LEU A 194 -7.48 -2.17 19.06
CA LEU A 194 -7.43 -3.51 19.62
C LEU A 194 -8.07 -3.59 21.02
N THR A 195 -7.73 -2.68 21.93
CA THR A 195 -8.35 -2.57 23.25
C THR A 195 -9.86 -2.39 23.15
N SER A 196 -10.32 -1.48 22.30
CA SER A 196 -11.76 -1.21 22.13
C SER A 196 -12.50 -2.42 21.57
N ASP A 197 -11.92 -3.11 20.59
CA ASP A 197 -12.53 -4.31 20.01
C ASP A 197 -12.58 -5.48 21.00
N LEU A 198 -11.59 -5.61 21.89
CA LEU A 198 -11.62 -6.59 22.99
C LEU A 198 -12.70 -6.28 24.04
N GLN A 199 -12.93 -5.00 24.33
CA GLN A 199 -14.03 -4.59 25.22
C GLN A 199 -15.39 -4.90 24.60
N ASN A 200 -15.56 -4.60 23.30
CA ASN A 200 -16.78 -4.95 22.57
C ASN A 200 -17.00 -6.47 22.55
N LEU A 201 -15.94 -7.25 22.29
CA LEU A 201 -16.02 -8.71 22.35
C LEU A 201 -16.46 -9.22 23.72
N GLN A 202 -15.98 -8.64 24.82
CA GLN A 202 -16.44 -9.05 26.15
C GLN A 202 -17.93 -8.78 26.36
N GLN A 203 -18.44 -7.63 25.90
CA GLN A 203 -19.87 -7.33 25.96
C GLN A 203 -20.69 -8.32 25.14
N ASP A 204 -20.23 -8.62 23.91
CA ASP A 204 -20.87 -9.61 23.04
C ASP A 204 -20.87 -11.01 23.69
N MET A 205 -19.75 -11.40 24.31
CA MET A 205 -19.63 -12.68 25.04
C MET A 205 -20.55 -12.75 26.24
N GLU A 206 -20.78 -11.64 26.96
CA GLU A 206 -21.68 -11.62 28.11
C GLU A 206 -23.13 -11.95 27.73
N VAL A 207 -23.54 -11.55 26.52
CA VAL A 207 -24.88 -11.78 25.93
C VAL A 207 -24.94 -13.15 25.26
N GLU A 208 -24.04 -13.45 24.33
CA GLU A 208 -24.10 -14.64 23.47
C GLU A 208 -23.78 -15.95 24.22
N LEU A 209 -22.98 -15.88 25.29
CA LEU A 209 -22.60 -17.06 26.08
C LEU A 209 -23.48 -17.27 27.32
N GLU A 210 -24.63 -16.61 27.44
CA GLU A 210 -25.48 -16.68 28.65
C GLU A 210 -25.79 -18.13 29.07
N SER A 211 -26.02 -19.02 28.10
CA SER A 211 -26.34 -20.44 28.32
C SER A 211 -25.14 -21.38 28.25
N SER A 212 -23.92 -20.88 28.02
CA SER A 212 -22.73 -21.71 27.84
C SER A 212 -22.10 -22.09 29.20
N PRO A 213 -21.76 -23.37 29.44
CA PRO A 213 -21.08 -23.80 30.66
C PRO A 213 -19.67 -23.20 30.80
N ASP A 214 -19.04 -22.82 29.68
CA ASP A 214 -17.67 -22.28 29.64
C ASP A 214 -17.62 -20.76 29.80
N ARG A 215 -18.78 -20.09 29.97
CA ARG A 215 -18.91 -18.63 29.98
C ARG A 215 -17.92 -17.95 30.92
N SER A 216 -17.87 -18.40 32.18
CA SER A 216 -17.02 -17.79 33.22
C SER A 216 -15.53 -17.90 32.88
N GLU A 217 -15.12 -19.02 32.30
CA GLU A 217 -13.73 -19.25 31.90
C GLU A 217 -13.35 -18.39 30.69
N LEU A 218 -14.20 -18.36 29.66
CA LEU A 218 -13.96 -17.56 28.46
C LEU A 218 -13.95 -16.06 28.76
N LEU A 219 -14.85 -15.57 29.62
CA LEU A 219 -14.84 -14.17 30.07
C LEU A 219 -13.57 -13.84 30.87
N LEU A 220 -13.07 -14.75 31.70
CA LEU A 220 -11.81 -14.55 32.42
C LEU A 220 -10.61 -14.47 31.44
N MET A 221 -10.57 -15.35 30.43
CA MET A 221 -9.56 -15.29 29.37
C MET A 221 -9.62 -13.96 28.60
N ALA A 222 -10.83 -13.52 28.24
CA ALA A 222 -11.05 -12.25 27.54
C ALA A 222 -10.60 -11.03 28.36
N ARG A 223 -10.90 -11.00 29.67
CA ARG A 223 -10.42 -9.95 30.58
C ARG A 223 -8.90 -9.91 30.68
N ARG A 224 -8.24 -11.07 30.78
CA ARG A 224 -6.77 -11.14 30.80
C ARG A 224 -6.15 -10.64 29.50
N ALA A 225 -6.71 -11.03 28.35
CA ALA A 225 -6.25 -10.56 27.05
C ALA A 225 -6.42 -9.04 26.92
N GLN A 226 -7.56 -8.48 27.34
CA GLN A 226 -7.79 -7.05 27.34
C GLN A 226 -6.82 -6.30 28.26
N GLN A 227 -6.63 -6.75 29.51
CA GLN A 227 -5.68 -6.13 30.42
C GLN A 227 -4.26 -6.09 29.84
N GLN A 228 -3.83 -7.16 29.16
CA GLN A 228 -2.54 -7.19 28.50
C GLN A 228 -2.49 -6.25 27.28
N ALA A 229 -3.58 -6.11 26.51
CA ALA A 229 -3.65 -5.13 25.42
C ALA A 229 -3.60 -3.68 25.93
N ASP A 230 -4.23 -3.39 27.07
CA ASP A 230 -4.18 -2.10 27.76
C ASP A 230 -2.74 -1.77 28.21
N LEU A 231 -2.03 -2.77 28.75
CA LEU A 231 -0.60 -2.62 29.08
C LEU A 231 0.21 -2.28 27.83
N VAL A 232 0.07 -3.03 26.74
CA VAL A 232 0.78 -2.75 25.48
C VAL A 232 0.51 -1.32 25.01
N THR A 233 -0.73 -0.86 25.03
CA THR A 233 -1.10 0.53 24.70
C THR A 233 -0.38 1.54 25.59
N GLY A 234 -0.28 1.28 26.90
CA GLY A 234 0.50 2.09 27.84
C GLY A 234 1.98 2.17 27.49
N PHE A 235 2.63 1.02 27.20
CA PHE A 235 4.04 0.99 26.79
C PHE A 235 4.29 1.80 25.50
N VAL A 236 3.36 1.75 24.55
CA VAL A 236 3.44 2.52 23.31
C VAL A 236 3.27 4.02 23.57
N LEU A 237 2.33 4.40 24.45
CA LEU A 237 2.09 5.78 24.85
C LEU A 237 3.32 6.39 25.54
N ASP A 238 3.96 5.62 26.42
CA ASP A 238 5.17 6.00 27.14
C ASP A 238 6.44 5.98 26.28
N ARG A 239 6.31 5.67 24.98
CA ARG A 239 7.41 5.59 24.00
C ARG A 239 8.54 4.65 24.44
N GLN A 240 8.16 3.50 25.00
CA GLN A 240 9.10 2.50 25.46
C GLN A 240 9.88 1.89 24.29
N PRO A 241 11.09 1.34 24.54
CA PRO A 241 11.92 0.74 23.49
C PRO A 241 11.19 -0.37 22.74
N TYR A 242 11.52 -0.53 21.45
CA TYR A 242 10.92 -1.53 20.56
C TYR A 242 10.88 -2.94 21.16
N SER A 243 11.98 -3.41 21.74
CA SER A 243 12.08 -4.75 22.33
C SER A 243 11.08 -4.98 23.47
N THR A 244 10.85 -3.96 24.29
CA THR A 244 9.86 -3.99 25.38
C THR A 244 8.45 -4.09 24.82
N VAL A 245 8.11 -3.23 23.84
CA VAL A 245 6.79 -3.23 23.20
C VAL A 245 6.50 -4.59 22.54
N VAL A 246 7.47 -5.15 21.80
CA VAL A 246 7.33 -6.48 21.17
C VAL A 246 7.15 -7.59 22.20
N SER A 247 7.92 -7.58 23.29
CA SER A 247 7.79 -8.55 24.38
C SER A 247 6.38 -8.53 24.97
N GLU A 248 5.85 -7.35 25.29
CA GLU A 248 4.51 -7.22 25.86
C GLU A 248 3.41 -7.59 24.88
N TYR A 249 3.59 -7.27 23.60
CA TYR A 249 2.66 -7.68 22.56
C TYR A 249 2.65 -9.20 22.36
N GLN A 250 3.82 -9.86 22.37
CA GLN A 250 3.88 -11.33 22.32
C GLN A 250 3.19 -12.01 23.51
N LYS A 251 3.21 -11.39 24.70
CA LYS A 251 2.43 -11.88 25.84
C LYS A 251 0.92 -11.77 25.58
N PHE A 252 0.46 -10.67 24.98
CA PHE A 252 -0.92 -10.53 24.55
C PHE A 252 -1.31 -11.67 23.59
N GLN A 253 -0.49 -11.96 22.58
CA GLN A 253 -0.77 -13.02 21.60
C GLN A 253 -0.96 -14.40 22.25
N ARG A 254 -0.15 -14.73 23.26
CA ARG A 254 -0.27 -16.01 24.00
C ARG A 254 -1.60 -16.14 24.75
N LEU A 255 -2.24 -15.03 25.10
CA LEU A 255 -3.56 -15.00 25.72
C LEU A 255 -4.67 -14.98 24.67
N TRP A 256 -4.47 -14.21 23.60
CA TRP A 256 -5.46 -14.01 22.55
C TRP A 256 -5.70 -15.25 21.70
N TYR A 257 -4.64 -15.91 21.21
CA TYR A 257 -4.83 -17.02 20.26
C TYR A 257 -5.65 -18.18 20.84
N PRO A 258 -5.37 -18.70 22.06
CA PRO A 258 -6.20 -19.75 22.65
C PRO A 258 -7.65 -19.34 22.87
N LEU A 259 -7.89 -18.08 23.26
CA LEU A 259 -9.24 -17.53 23.40
C LEU A 259 -9.96 -17.51 22.04
N SER A 260 -9.30 -16.99 21.01
CA SER A 260 -9.88 -16.89 19.67
C SER A 260 -10.27 -18.26 19.11
N THR A 261 -9.46 -19.30 19.32
CA THR A 261 -9.77 -20.67 18.90
C THR A 261 -11.00 -21.22 19.60
N ARG A 262 -11.16 -21.01 20.91
CA ARG A 262 -12.36 -21.44 21.66
C ARG A 262 -13.61 -20.63 21.35
N LEU A 263 -13.47 -19.37 20.98
CA LEU A 263 -14.63 -18.57 20.56
C LEU A 263 -15.18 -19.03 19.21
N ARG A 264 -14.32 -19.52 18.31
CA ARG A 264 -14.73 -20.07 17.01
C ARG A 264 -15.60 -21.32 17.13
N THR A 265 -15.40 -22.16 18.14
CA THR A 265 -16.23 -23.37 18.32
C THR A 265 -17.67 -23.05 18.73
N ASN A 266 -17.94 -21.84 19.23
CA ASN A 266 -19.26 -21.44 19.73
C ASN A 266 -20.19 -20.83 18.65
N SER A 267 -19.77 -20.76 17.38
CA SER A 267 -20.60 -20.53 16.18
C SER A 267 -21.54 -19.30 16.15
N SER A 268 -21.36 -18.29 17.01
CA SER A 268 -22.16 -17.06 16.95
C SER A 268 -21.57 -16.05 15.96
N THR A 269 -22.39 -15.61 15.01
CA THR A 269 -22.01 -14.60 13.98
C THR A 269 -21.52 -13.29 14.60
N TYR A 270 -22.04 -12.89 15.76
CA TYR A 270 -21.61 -11.67 16.46
C TYR A 270 -20.20 -11.82 17.01
N LEU A 271 -19.90 -12.96 17.65
CA LEU A 271 -18.57 -13.27 18.16
C LEU A 271 -17.55 -13.38 17.03
N GLU A 272 -17.92 -14.01 15.90
CA GLU A 272 -17.07 -14.08 14.71
C GLU A 272 -16.70 -12.70 14.18
N ARG A 273 -17.67 -11.78 14.09
CA ARG A 273 -17.43 -10.41 13.67
C ARG A 273 -16.44 -9.69 14.59
N SER A 274 -16.59 -9.83 15.90
CA SER A 274 -15.71 -9.17 16.88
C SER A 274 -14.31 -9.80 16.88
N VAL A 275 -14.19 -11.13 16.79
CA VAL A 275 -12.91 -11.83 16.60
C VAL A 275 -12.22 -11.37 15.32
N ARG A 276 -12.96 -11.14 14.23
CA ARG A 276 -12.41 -10.67 12.95
C ARG A 276 -11.85 -9.25 13.03
N ARG A 277 -12.52 -8.35 13.74
CA ARG A 277 -12.02 -6.98 13.97
C ARG A 277 -10.72 -6.98 14.77
N ILE A 278 -10.68 -7.75 15.85
CA ILE A 278 -9.48 -7.94 16.65
C ILE A 278 -8.34 -8.51 15.81
N ARG A 279 -8.62 -9.49 14.94
CA ARG A 279 -7.64 -10.04 14.01
C ARG A 279 -7.10 -8.99 13.04
N HIS A 280 -7.95 -8.10 12.52
CA HIS A 280 -7.51 -7.03 11.64
C HIS A 280 -6.60 -6.03 12.37
N ALA A 281 -6.95 -5.64 13.60
CA ALA A 281 -6.05 -4.80 14.42
C ALA A 281 -4.73 -5.51 14.74
N ASP A 282 -4.77 -6.81 15.07
CA ASP A 282 -3.60 -7.66 15.29
C ASP A 282 -2.71 -7.74 14.04
N GLU A 283 -3.30 -7.80 12.85
CA GLU A 283 -2.59 -7.78 11.56
C GLU A 283 -1.80 -6.50 11.33
N GLU A 284 -2.46 -5.36 11.53
CA GLU A 284 -1.84 -4.05 11.42
C GLU A 284 -0.70 -3.87 12.44
N ILE A 285 -0.88 -4.36 13.68
CA ILE A 285 0.16 -4.29 14.72
C ILE A 285 1.37 -5.16 14.37
N HIS A 286 1.16 -6.39 13.88
CA HIS A 286 2.28 -7.23 13.42
C HIS A 286 3.13 -6.53 12.37
N GLU A 287 2.48 -5.84 11.44
CA GLU A 287 3.18 -5.11 10.39
C GLU A 287 3.97 -3.93 10.93
N LEU A 288 3.37 -3.14 11.82
CA LEU A 288 4.02 -2.00 12.47
C LEU A 288 5.20 -2.42 13.36
N LEU A 289 5.13 -3.61 13.94
CA LEU A 289 6.19 -4.20 14.77
C LEU A 289 7.14 -5.11 13.99
N TRP A 290 6.94 -5.32 12.69
CA TRP A 290 7.74 -6.21 11.85
C TRP A 290 7.87 -7.64 12.39
N ILE A 291 6.82 -8.14 13.05
CA ILE A 291 6.78 -9.49 13.61
C ILE A 291 6.29 -10.45 12.52
N PRO A 292 7.09 -11.47 12.12
CA PRO A 292 6.64 -12.46 11.15
C PRO A 292 5.40 -13.20 11.67
N ARG A 293 4.31 -13.15 10.90
CA ARG A 293 3.12 -13.95 11.19
C ARG A 293 3.41 -15.41 10.90
N LYS A 294 3.09 -16.29 11.85
CA LYS A 294 2.91 -17.71 11.56
C LYS A 294 1.46 -17.90 11.14
N MET A 295 1.23 -18.53 9.99
CA MET A 295 -0.13 -18.87 9.58
C MET A 295 -0.71 -19.88 10.58
N ASP A 296 -1.94 -19.62 11.01
CA ASP A 296 -2.70 -20.53 11.86
C ASP A 296 -3.31 -21.63 10.97
N SER A 297 -2.72 -22.83 11.00
CA SER A 297 -3.22 -23.98 10.23
C SER A 297 -4.62 -24.39 10.65
N GLU A 298 -4.97 -24.23 11.94
CA GLU A 298 -6.32 -24.54 12.44
C GLU A 298 -7.34 -23.55 11.88
N GLN A 299 -6.96 -22.28 11.73
CA GLN A 299 -7.78 -21.29 11.04
C GLN A 299 -8.05 -21.66 9.60
N LEU A 300 -7.01 -22.08 8.88
CA LEU A 300 -7.15 -22.39 7.47
C LEU A 300 -8.08 -23.60 7.28
N VAL A 301 -7.96 -24.63 8.13
CA VAL A 301 -8.90 -25.77 8.16
C VAL A 301 -10.33 -25.30 8.45
N HIS A 302 -10.52 -24.43 9.44
CA HIS A 302 -11.86 -23.93 9.78
C HIS A 302 -12.50 -23.14 8.65
N LEU A 303 -11.78 -22.17 8.06
CA LEU A 303 -12.28 -21.37 6.93
C LEU A 303 -12.59 -22.23 5.70
N THR A 304 -11.80 -23.28 5.49
CA THR A 304 -12.00 -24.24 4.40
C THR A 304 -13.26 -25.07 4.60
N ASN A 305 -13.54 -25.49 5.84
CA ASN A 305 -14.79 -26.19 6.19
C ASN A 305 -16.01 -25.28 6.09
N LEU A 306 -15.85 -23.99 6.44
CA LEU A 306 -16.92 -23.00 6.32
C LEU A 306 -17.26 -22.76 4.84
N LEU A 307 -16.24 -22.58 3.98
CA LEU A 307 -16.43 -22.51 2.52
C LEU A 307 -17.16 -23.75 1.99
N LYS A 308 -16.77 -24.96 2.41
CA LYS A 308 -17.44 -26.20 2.00
C LYS A 308 -18.93 -26.18 2.37
N SER A 309 -19.24 -25.80 3.62
CA SER A 309 -20.61 -25.72 4.11
C SER A 309 -21.44 -24.72 3.30
N ASP A 310 -20.92 -23.53 3.02
CA ASP A 310 -21.62 -22.51 2.24
C ASP A 310 -21.89 -22.96 0.81
N VAL A 311 -20.91 -23.63 0.19
CA VAL A 311 -21.01 -24.17 -1.16
C VAL A 311 -22.06 -25.29 -1.21
N ASP A 312 -22.01 -26.24 -0.29
CA ASP A 312 -22.99 -27.33 -0.18
C ASP A 312 -24.41 -26.76 0.08
N GLU A 313 -24.53 -25.73 0.93
CA GLU A 313 -25.79 -25.04 1.20
C GLU A 313 -26.33 -24.35 -0.07
N PHE A 314 -25.48 -23.69 -0.85
CA PHE A 314 -25.90 -23.06 -2.11
C PHE A 314 -26.48 -24.09 -3.07
N PHE A 315 -25.82 -25.23 -3.26
CA PHE A 315 -26.30 -26.29 -4.15
C PHE A 315 -27.58 -26.95 -3.65
N SER A 316 -27.78 -27.04 -2.33
CA SER A 316 -29.04 -27.51 -1.76
C SER A 316 -30.21 -26.52 -1.97
N ARG A 317 -29.94 -25.21 -1.98
CA ARG A 317 -30.94 -24.13 -2.04
C ARG A 317 -31.17 -23.55 -3.43
N ALA A 318 -30.36 -23.90 -4.41
CA ALA A 318 -30.50 -23.50 -5.81
C ALA A 318 -31.04 -24.66 -6.67
N PRO A 319 -32.31 -25.10 -6.51
CA PRO A 319 -32.86 -26.18 -7.31
C PRO A 319 -32.88 -25.83 -8.80
N LEU A 320 -32.81 -26.86 -9.66
CA LEU A 320 -32.83 -26.77 -11.13
C LEU A 320 -33.89 -25.81 -11.69
N LYS A 321 -35.03 -25.65 -11.01
CA LYS A 321 -36.11 -24.73 -11.40
C LYS A 321 -35.70 -23.25 -11.37
N LEU A 322 -34.78 -22.86 -10.50
CA LEU A 322 -34.22 -21.50 -10.45
C LEU A 322 -33.18 -21.27 -11.55
N LEU A 323 -32.52 -22.33 -12.02
CA LEU A 323 -31.52 -22.27 -13.09
C LEU A 323 -32.14 -22.00 -14.46
N ILE A 324 -33.38 -22.45 -14.68
CA ILE A 324 -34.12 -22.24 -15.94
C ILE A 324 -34.36 -20.74 -16.21
N GLY A 325 -34.44 -19.92 -15.16
CA GLY A 325 -34.66 -18.47 -15.29
C GLY A 325 -33.40 -17.64 -15.52
N LEU A 326 -32.22 -18.26 -15.60
CA LEU A 326 -30.96 -17.54 -15.77
C LEU A 326 -30.72 -17.13 -17.23
N PRO A 327 -30.15 -15.93 -17.48
CA PRO A 327 -29.78 -15.48 -18.83
C PRO A 327 -28.76 -16.41 -19.51
N ARG A 328 -27.92 -17.10 -18.71
CA ARG A 328 -26.85 -18.00 -19.14
C ARG A 328 -27.05 -19.42 -18.57
N ALA A 329 -28.28 -19.93 -18.62
CA ALA A 329 -28.63 -21.24 -18.03
C ALA A 329 -27.77 -22.41 -18.54
N ASN A 330 -27.34 -22.36 -19.80
CA ASN A 330 -26.47 -23.33 -20.47
C ASN A 330 -25.02 -23.32 -19.95
N GLU A 331 -24.57 -22.25 -19.30
CA GLU A 331 -23.24 -22.16 -18.67
C GLU A 331 -23.28 -22.45 -17.17
N ALA A 332 -24.46 -22.42 -16.55
CA ALA A 332 -24.63 -22.57 -15.10
C ALA A 332 -24.08 -23.90 -14.56
N LEU A 333 -24.42 -25.03 -15.19
CA LEU A 333 -23.97 -26.36 -14.71
C LEU A 333 -22.45 -26.57 -14.87
N PRO A 334 -21.82 -26.30 -16.03
CA PRO A 334 -20.37 -26.38 -16.17
C PRO A 334 -19.61 -25.48 -15.19
N THR A 335 -20.05 -24.22 -15.02
CA THR A 335 -19.40 -23.28 -14.09
C THR A 335 -19.54 -23.73 -12.63
N ALA A 336 -20.72 -24.26 -12.26
CA ALA A 336 -20.94 -24.83 -10.93
C ALA A 336 -20.04 -26.03 -10.64
N ASP A 337 -19.94 -26.97 -11.58
CA ASP A 337 -19.12 -28.18 -11.43
C ASP A 337 -17.63 -27.83 -11.32
N GLN A 338 -17.16 -26.88 -12.16
CA GLN A 338 -15.81 -26.35 -12.07
C GLN A 338 -15.53 -25.71 -10.71
N PHE A 339 -16.42 -24.84 -10.21
CA PHE A 339 -16.25 -24.17 -8.93
C PHE A 339 -16.24 -25.17 -7.76
N TYR A 340 -17.16 -26.14 -7.76
CA TYR A 340 -17.19 -27.20 -6.75
C TYR A 340 -15.90 -28.02 -6.75
N GLY A 341 -15.43 -28.42 -7.93
CA GLY A 341 -14.21 -29.21 -8.09
C GLY A 341 -12.95 -28.51 -7.58
N VAL A 342 -12.80 -27.19 -7.83
CA VAL A 342 -11.64 -26.44 -7.30
C VAL A 342 -11.71 -26.25 -5.79
N CYS A 343 -12.92 -26.09 -5.22
CA CYS A 343 -13.12 -26.05 -3.77
C CYS A 343 -12.75 -27.38 -3.12
N GLU A 344 -13.22 -28.52 -3.65
CA GLU A 344 -12.86 -29.86 -3.15
C GLU A 344 -11.35 -30.12 -3.24
N HIS A 345 -10.72 -29.77 -4.38
CA HIS A 345 -9.27 -29.90 -4.52
C HIS A 345 -8.52 -29.09 -3.44
N PHE A 346 -8.93 -27.86 -3.18
CA PHE A 346 -8.32 -27.04 -2.13
C PHE A 346 -8.53 -27.64 -0.74
N ILE A 347 -9.75 -28.09 -0.41
CA ILE A 347 -10.07 -28.77 0.85
C ILE A 347 -9.14 -29.98 1.07
N ASP A 348 -8.94 -30.78 0.03
CA ASP A 348 -8.02 -31.91 0.04
C ASP A 348 -6.57 -31.50 0.29
N SER A 349 -6.08 -30.47 -0.40
CA SER A 349 -4.72 -29.95 -0.20
C SER A 349 -4.49 -29.44 1.23
N VAL A 350 -5.50 -28.79 1.82
CA VAL A 350 -5.47 -28.33 3.22
C VAL A 350 -5.41 -29.51 4.18
N ASN A 351 -6.28 -30.51 4.00
CA ASN A 351 -6.34 -31.69 4.86
C ASN A 351 -5.06 -32.56 4.77
N ARG A 352 -4.39 -32.56 3.61
CA ARG A 352 -3.09 -33.21 3.40
C ARG A 352 -1.91 -32.41 3.97
N ASN A 353 -2.18 -31.21 4.50
CA ASN A 353 -1.18 -30.31 5.04
C ASN A 353 -0.06 -30.01 4.03
N GLU A 354 -0.46 -29.74 2.77
CA GLU A 354 0.46 -29.42 1.69
C GLU A 354 1.27 -28.14 1.96
N SER A 355 2.32 -27.93 1.17
CA SER A 355 3.14 -26.73 1.30
C SER A 355 2.31 -25.47 1.02
N MET A 356 2.70 -24.38 1.69
CA MET A 356 2.03 -23.08 1.56
C MET A 356 1.94 -22.57 0.11
N ASP A 357 2.96 -22.84 -0.70
CA ASP A 357 2.96 -22.45 -2.10
C ASP A 357 1.95 -23.26 -2.91
N SER A 358 1.82 -24.56 -2.62
CA SER A 358 0.78 -25.43 -3.19
C SER A 358 -0.62 -24.94 -2.83
N LEU A 359 -0.85 -24.59 -1.55
CA LEU A 359 -2.14 -24.08 -1.08
C LEU A 359 -2.53 -22.76 -1.77
N VAL A 360 -1.58 -21.84 -1.94
CA VAL A 360 -1.85 -20.57 -2.63
C VAL A 360 -2.11 -20.78 -4.11
N ASP A 361 -1.36 -21.65 -4.77
CA ASP A 361 -1.62 -22.00 -6.17
C ASP A 361 -2.99 -22.67 -6.33
N ALA A 362 -3.36 -23.59 -5.42
CA ALA A 362 -4.70 -24.18 -5.37
C ALA A 362 -5.79 -23.12 -5.17
N TYR A 363 -5.57 -22.14 -4.28
CA TYR A 363 -6.50 -21.04 -4.04
C TYR A 363 -6.70 -20.13 -5.26
N ARG A 364 -5.66 -19.88 -6.08
CA ARG A 364 -5.81 -19.10 -7.32
C ARG A 364 -6.85 -19.68 -8.28
N TYR A 365 -7.02 -21.00 -8.28
CA TYR A 365 -8.08 -21.64 -9.06
C TYR A 365 -9.48 -21.37 -8.48
N ILE A 366 -9.63 -21.35 -7.15
CA ILE A 366 -10.88 -20.93 -6.48
C ILE A 366 -11.19 -19.49 -6.86
N ASP A 367 -10.21 -18.59 -6.75
CA ASP A 367 -10.41 -17.16 -7.01
C ASP A 367 -10.88 -16.88 -8.44
N SER A 368 -10.22 -17.52 -9.42
CA SER A 368 -10.60 -17.44 -10.84
C SER A 368 -11.98 -18.03 -11.12
N ALA A 369 -12.27 -19.22 -10.55
CA ALA A 369 -13.56 -19.87 -10.72
C ALA A 369 -14.70 -19.10 -10.05
N TRP A 370 -14.44 -18.46 -8.91
CA TRP A 370 -15.40 -17.66 -8.16
C TRP A 370 -15.92 -16.47 -8.98
N ILE A 371 -15.05 -15.73 -9.69
CA ILE A 371 -15.47 -14.61 -10.55
C ILE A 371 -16.49 -15.08 -11.59
N THR A 372 -16.19 -16.19 -12.26
CA THR A 372 -17.06 -16.75 -13.30
C THR A 372 -18.37 -17.27 -12.70
N PHE A 373 -18.30 -17.95 -11.56
CA PHE A 373 -19.46 -18.47 -10.83
C PHE A 373 -20.38 -17.34 -10.38
N HIS A 374 -19.85 -16.33 -9.70
CA HIS A 374 -20.61 -15.18 -9.23
C HIS A 374 -21.31 -14.48 -10.40
N ASP A 375 -20.65 -14.24 -11.53
CA ASP A 375 -21.25 -13.57 -12.69
C ASP A 375 -22.43 -14.36 -13.30
N VAL A 376 -22.36 -15.69 -13.32
CA VAL A 376 -23.42 -16.54 -13.87
C VAL A 376 -24.63 -16.62 -12.93
N PHE A 377 -24.40 -16.67 -11.61
CA PHE A 377 -25.45 -16.91 -10.61
C PHE A 377 -26.00 -15.63 -9.94
N ARG A 378 -25.31 -14.49 -10.05
CA ARG A 378 -25.78 -13.19 -9.54
C ARG A 378 -27.18 -12.78 -10.02
N PRO A 379 -27.60 -13.03 -11.28
CA PRO A 379 -28.94 -12.67 -11.75
C PRO A 379 -30.09 -13.45 -11.08
N LEU A 380 -29.81 -14.45 -10.24
CA LEU A 380 -30.83 -15.22 -9.52
C LEU A 380 -31.72 -14.29 -8.68
N GLN A 381 -33.03 -14.37 -8.94
CA GLN A 381 -34.07 -13.64 -8.21
C GLN A 381 -34.54 -14.41 -6.96
N SER A 382 -33.59 -14.91 -6.15
CA SER A 382 -33.87 -15.63 -4.91
C SER A 382 -33.09 -14.99 -3.75
N PRO A 383 -33.76 -14.33 -2.79
CA PRO A 383 -33.08 -13.71 -1.64
C PRO A 383 -32.26 -14.72 -0.83
N ALA A 384 -32.72 -15.97 -0.73
CA ALA A 384 -31.99 -17.03 -0.03
C ALA A 384 -30.71 -17.42 -0.76
N ALA A 385 -30.75 -17.56 -2.09
CA ALA A 385 -29.56 -17.89 -2.89
C ALA A 385 -28.56 -16.72 -2.91
N GLN A 386 -29.05 -15.48 -2.96
CA GLN A 386 -28.19 -14.29 -2.87
C GLN A 386 -27.48 -14.17 -1.52
N ARG A 387 -28.14 -14.55 -0.41
CA ARG A 387 -27.50 -14.60 0.91
C ARG A 387 -26.33 -15.58 0.92
N VAL A 388 -26.56 -16.80 0.44
CA VAL A 388 -25.50 -17.82 0.42
C VAL A 388 -24.38 -17.44 -0.55
N LEU A 389 -24.67 -16.78 -1.68
CA LEU A 389 -23.62 -16.22 -2.55
C LEU A 389 -22.74 -15.20 -1.82
N ALA A 390 -23.33 -14.34 -0.99
CA ALA A 390 -22.58 -13.39 -0.19
C ALA A 390 -21.75 -14.08 0.92
N GLU A 391 -22.24 -15.19 1.48
CA GLU A 391 -21.51 -16.03 2.44
C GLU A 391 -20.30 -16.71 1.76
N ILE A 392 -20.48 -17.29 0.56
CA ILE A 392 -19.37 -17.86 -0.22
C ILE A 392 -18.34 -16.77 -0.55
N GLU A 393 -18.77 -15.58 -1.01
CA GLU A 393 -17.87 -14.46 -1.27
C GLU A 393 -17.05 -14.11 -0.03
N HIS A 394 -17.70 -14.09 1.13
CA HIS A 394 -17.07 -13.82 2.40
C HIS A 394 -16.03 -14.88 2.77
N SER A 395 -16.34 -16.15 2.55
CA SER A 395 -15.46 -17.30 2.82
C SER A 395 -14.24 -17.31 1.90
N VAL A 396 -14.44 -17.06 0.60
CA VAL A 396 -13.36 -16.92 -0.38
C VAL A 396 -12.42 -15.77 -0.01
N ASN A 397 -12.96 -14.61 0.37
CA ASN A 397 -12.15 -13.46 0.80
C ASN A 397 -11.42 -13.75 2.14
N SER A 398 -12.08 -14.42 3.09
CA SER A 398 -11.46 -14.78 4.37
C SER A 398 -10.27 -15.73 4.20
N LEU A 399 -10.40 -16.70 3.29
CA LEU A 399 -9.32 -17.61 2.92
C LEU A 399 -8.16 -16.85 2.28
N ARG A 400 -8.46 -15.88 1.39
CA ARG A 400 -7.47 -14.98 0.78
C ARG A 400 -6.61 -14.29 1.84
N ASP A 401 -7.28 -13.62 2.76
CA ASP A 401 -6.65 -12.82 3.82
C ASP A 401 -5.78 -13.72 4.71
N SER A 402 -6.29 -14.91 5.05
CA SER A 402 -5.59 -15.87 5.90
C SER A 402 -4.31 -16.40 5.25
N MET A 403 -4.34 -16.65 3.94
CA MET A 403 -3.17 -17.08 3.17
C MET A 403 -2.25 -15.93 2.77
N GLN A 404 -2.66 -14.68 3.07
CA GLN A 404 -1.96 -13.46 2.70
C GLN A 404 -1.71 -13.38 1.20
N VAL A 405 -2.67 -13.87 0.41
CA VAL A 405 -2.63 -13.73 -1.04
C VAL A 405 -3.04 -12.30 -1.34
N THR A 406 -2.05 -11.42 -1.56
CA THR A 406 -2.34 -10.04 -1.92
C THR A 406 -2.98 -10.06 -3.31
N ASP A 407 -4.15 -9.42 -3.44
CA ASP A 407 -4.87 -9.37 -4.70
C ASP A 407 -3.95 -8.77 -5.78
N THR A 408 -3.69 -9.55 -6.82
CA THR A 408 -2.89 -9.13 -7.98
C THR A 408 -3.72 -8.30 -8.96
N SER A 409 -5.02 -8.15 -8.69
CA SER A 409 -5.92 -7.34 -9.48
C SER A 409 -5.72 -5.84 -9.21
N PHE A 410 -5.95 -5.06 -10.27
CA PHE A 410 -5.96 -3.60 -10.22
C PHE A 410 -7.00 -3.12 -9.19
N ASP A 411 -6.55 -2.65 -8.02
CA ASP A 411 -7.43 -2.06 -7.01
C ASP A 411 -7.91 -0.68 -7.45
N ARG A 412 -9.06 -0.70 -8.13
CA ARG A 412 -9.73 0.52 -8.61
C ARG A 412 -10.17 1.43 -7.47
N ARG A 413 -10.47 0.90 -6.28
CA ARG A 413 -10.87 1.71 -5.13
C ARG A 413 -9.69 2.52 -4.62
N GLN A 414 -8.53 1.88 -4.45
CA GLN A 414 -7.31 2.57 -4.06
C GLN A 414 -6.89 3.61 -5.10
N LEU A 415 -7.04 3.32 -6.40
CA LEU A 415 -6.81 4.32 -7.45
C LEU A 415 -7.77 5.52 -7.29
N LEU A 416 -9.05 5.26 -7.04
CA LEU A 416 -10.06 6.32 -6.92
C LEU A 416 -9.77 7.23 -5.71
N GLU A 417 -9.41 6.66 -4.56
CA GLU A 417 -9.00 7.41 -3.38
C GLU A 417 -7.80 8.32 -3.67
N ARG A 418 -6.78 7.79 -4.39
CA ARG A 418 -5.61 8.57 -4.82
C ARG A 418 -5.95 9.64 -5.86
N ALA A 419 -6.87 9.35 -6.79
CA ALA A 419 -7.32 10.30 -7.80
C ALA A 419 -8.06 11.48 -7.17
N ALA A 420 -8.95 11.21 -6.21
CA ALA A 420 -9.67 12.24 -5.45
C ALA A 420 -8.71 13.10 -4.62
N ALA A 421 -7.74 12.47 -3.93
CA ALA A 421 -6.71 13.19 -3.19
C ALA A 421 -5.88 14.10 -4.11
N LEU A 422 -5.51 13.61 -5.30
CA LEU A 422 -4.75 14.38 -6.27
C LEU A 422 -5.54 15.56 -6.84
N GLU A 423 -6.82 15.38 -7.14
CA GLU A 423 -7.70 16.48 -7.59
C GLU A 423 -7.72 17.62 -6.56
N ASN A 424 -7.91 17.28 -5.29
CA ASN A 424 -7.89 18.26 -4.20
C ASN A 424 -6.53 18.97 -4.09
N LEU A 425 -5.43 18.23 -4.19
CA LEU A 425 -4.08 18.81 -4.19
C LEU A 425 -3.83 19.73 -5.39
N ALA A 426 -4.36 19.37 -6.57
CA ALA A 426 -4.23 20.15 -7.79
C ALA A 426 -5.05 21.46 -7.71
N GLU A 427 -6.22 21.43 -7.08
CA GLU A 427 -7.02 22.63 -6.78
C GLU A 427 -6.27 23.57 -5.84
N HIS A 428 -5.71 23.06 -4.75
CA HIS A 428 -4.88 23.87 -3.84
C HIS A 428 -3.64 24.44 -4.54
N MET A 429 -2.99 23.67 -5.42
CA MET A 429 -1.84 24.14 -6.18
C MET A 429 -2.20 25.28 -7.13
N ASP A 430 -3.34 25.19 -7.84
CA ASP A 430 -3.81 26.28 -8.72
C ASP A 430 -4.15 27.55 -7.94
N LEU A 431 -4.82 27.41 -6.79
CA LEU A 431 -5.13 28.54 -5.91
C LEU A 431 -3.86 29.21 -5.38
N ASP A 432 -2.91 28.45 -4.83
CA ASP A 432 -1.65 28.97 -4.29
C ASP A 432 -0.78 29.59 -5.38
N THR A 433 -0.74 28.99 -6.58
CA THR A 433 -0.01 29.54 -7.73
C THR A 433 -0.61 30.88 -8.17
N ARG A 434 -1.95 31.00 -8.22
CA ARG A 434 -2.63 32.27 -8.53
C ARG A 434 -2.33 33.34 -7.49
N MET A 435 -2.33 32.98 -6.21
CA MET A 435 -2.01 33.92 -5.13
C MET A 435 -0.56 34.40 -5.24
N TRP A 436 0.40 33.49 -5.41
CA TRP A 436 1.80 33.83 -5.60
C TRP A 436 1.99 34.79 -6.78
N LEU A 437 1.48 34.43 -7.98
CA LEU A 437 1.62 35.23 -9.20
C LEU A 437 0.79 36.52 -9.20
N SER A 438 -0.10 36.71 -8.24
CA SER A 438 -0.80 37.99 -8.02
C SER A 438 0.06 38.98 -7.23
N ARG A 439 0.96 38.46 -6.38
CA ARG A 439 1.88 39.23 -5.53
C ARG A 439 3.22 39.50 -6.20
N ASP A 440 3.69 38.57 -7.03
CA ASP A 440 4.99 38.64 -7.69
C ASP A 440 4.85 38.72 -9.23
N PRO A 441 5.16 39.88 -9.86
CA PRO A 441 5.06 40.05 -11.29
C PRO A 441 6.26 39.41 -12.01
N VAL A 442 6.13 38.12 -12.33
CA VAL A 442 7.12 37.37 -13.11
C VAL A 442 6.81 37.34 -14.61
N SER A 443 7.85 37.24 -15.45
CA SER A 443 7.71 37.27 -16.92
C SER A 443 6.97 36.07 -17.51
N PHE A 444 6.91 34.95 -16.78
CA PHE A 444 6.25 33.70 -17.18
C PHE A 444 4.86 33.51 -16.54
N ARG A 445 4.26 34.59 -16.03
CA ARG A 445 3.02 34.56 -15.25
C ARG A 445 1.87 33.88 -15.99
N ASN A 446 1.64 34.25 -17.25
CA ASN A 446 0.50 33.74 -18.00
C ASN A 446 0.67 32.26 -18.33
N GLU A 447 1.89 31.84 -18.69
CA GLU A 447 2.23 30.45 -18.94
C GLU A 447 2.04 29.60 -17.68
N CYS A 448 2.55 30.06 -16.53
CA CYS A 448 2.41 29.33 -15.27
C CYS A 448 0.94 29.18 -14.84
N LEU A 449 0.13 30.24 -14.96
CA LEU A 449 -1.31 30.17 -14.71
C LEU A 449 -2.03 29.20 -15.64
N GLN A 450 -1.66 29.19 -16.92
CA GLN A 450 -2.24 28.28 -17.90
C GLN A 450 -1.88 26.82 -17.58
N GLU A 451 -0.62 26.52 -17.27
CA GLU A 451 -0.17 25.18 -16.91
C GLU A 451 -0.78 24.71 -15.58
N SER A 452 -0.97 25.62 -14.62
CA SER A 452 -1.62 25.28 -13.34
C SER A 452 -3.09 24.91 -13.53
N ALA A 453 -3.84 25.73 -14.28
CA ALA A 453 -5.23 25.42 -14.62
C ALA A 453 -5.36 24.19 -15.55
N ALA A 454 -4.37 23.90 -16.38
CA ALA A 454 -4.34 22.68 -17.20
C ALA A 454 -4.12 21.43 -16.33
N PHE A 455 -3.20 21.49 -15.36
CA PHE A 455 -2.97 20.41 -14.42
C PHE A 455 -4.20 20.12 -13.56
N GLN A 456 -4.83 21.15 -12.98
CA GLN A 456 -6.08 21.02 -12.22
C GLN A 456 -7.19 20.33 -13.04
N ARG A 457 -7.46 20.80 -14.26
CA ARG A 457 -8.47 20.19 -15.15
C ARG A 457 -8.15 18.74 -15.47
N THR A 458 -6.88 18.43 -15.71
CA THR A 458 -6.46 17.06 -16.02
C THR A 458 -6.59 16.13 -14.82
N ALA A 459 -6.37 16.62 -13.59
CA ALA A 459 -6.58 15.87 -12.36
C ALA A 459 -8.07 15.55 -12.14
N ALA A 460 -8.96 16.52 -12.34
CA ALA A 460 -10.41 16.32 -12.29
C ALA A 460 -10.89 15.34 -13.37
N ASP A 461 -10.39 15.48 -14.61
CA ASP A 461 -10.69 14.56 -15.71
C ASP A 461 -10.21 13.14 -15.39
N PHE A 462 -9.01 12.98 -14.81
CA PHE A 462 -8.49 11.68 -14.39
C PHE A 462 -9.38 11.04 -13.32
N HIS A 463 -9.79 11.78 -12.30
CA HIS A 463 -10.70 11.27 -11.26
C HIS A 463 -12.04 10.83 -11.86
N ARG A 464 -12.63 11.61 -12.78
CA ARG A 464 -13.86 11.22 -13.49
C ARG A 464 -13.68 9.95 -14.33
N VAL A 465 -12.56 9.80 -15.02
CA VAL A 465 -12.26 8.60 -15.81
C VAL A 465 -12.01 7.38 -14.89
N ALA A 466 -11.37 7.59 -13.74
CA ALA A 466 -11.17 6.56 -12.72
C ALA A 466 -12.48 6.09 -12.07
N SER A 467 -13.50 6.95 -11.95
CA SER A 467 -14.80 6.57 -11.38
C SER A 467 -15.69 5.77 -12.34
N ASP A 468 -15.50 5.88 -13.66
CA ASP A 468 -16.27 5.13 -14.65
C ASP A 468 -15.82 3.66 -14.74
N ARG A 469 -16.65 2.75 -14.24
CA ARG A 469 -16.40 1.29 -14.22
C ARG A 469 -16.12 0.68 -15.58
N ASN A 470 -16.54 1.31 -16.68
CA ASN A 470 -16.30 0.81 -18.04
C ASN A 470 -14.93 1.21 -18.60
N THR A 471 -14.18 2.07 -17.90
CA THR A 471 -12.86 2.50 -18.35
C THR A 471 -11.83 1.38 -18.18
N THR A 472 -11.10 1.10 -19.26
CA THR A 472 -10.00 0.13 -19.29
C THR A 472 -8.72 0.66 -18.64
N VAL A 473 -7.85 -0.24 -18.18
CA VAL A 473 -6.54 0.14 -17.60
C VAL A 473 -5.68 0.90 -18.61
N ALA A 474 -5.74 0.56 -19.90
CA ALA A 474 -5.02 1.28 -20.96
C ALA A 474 -5.48 2.74 -21.12
N GLN A 475 -6.78 3.01 -20.96
CA GLN A 475 -7.30 4.38 -20.96
C GLN A 475 -6.85 5.16 -19.73
N LEU A 476 -6.82 4.51 -18.56
CA LEU A 476 -6.30 5.10 -17.33
C LEU A 476 -4.80 5.42 -17.42
N GLN A 477 -4.00 4.56 -18.07
CA GLN A 477 -2.59 4.82 -18.35
C GLN A 477 -2.40 6.07 -19.20
N LEU A 478 -3.12 6.18 -20.32
CA LEU A 478 -3.06 7.38 -21.19
C LEU A 478 -3.47 8.66 -20.44
N ALA A 479 -4.47 8.58 -19.57
CA ALA A 479 -4.88 9.70 -18.73
C ALA A 479 -3.82 10.06 -17.68
N SER A 480 -3.19 9.05 -17.06
CA SER A 480 -2.07 9.22 -16.11
C SER A 480 -0.82 9.83 -16.77
N ASP A 481 -0.52 9.46 -18.01
CA ASP A 481 0.61 10.02 -18.75
C ASP A 481 0.42 11.53 -19.03
N ARG A 482 -0.80 11.93 -19.43
CA ARG A 482 -1.15 13.35 -19.63
C ARG A 482 -1.07 14.15 -18.33
N LEU A 483 -1.59 13.58 -17.25
CA LEU A 483 -1.56 14.15 -15.91
C LEU A 483 -0.12 14.42 -15.45
N TYR A 484 0.78 13.45 -15.67
CA TYR A 484 2.19 13.57 -15.34
C TYR A 484 2.91 14.64 -16.18
N GLU A 485 2.66 14.69 -17.49
CA GLU A 485 3.27 15.67 -18.37
C GLU A 485 2.85 17.11 -18.01
N ASN A 486 1.59 17.32 -17.65
CA ASN A 486 1.10 18.63 -17.19
C ASN A 486 1.70 19.01 -15.83
N TRP A 487 1.83 18.06 -14.90
CA TRP A 487 2.55 18.29 -13.64
C TRP A 487 4.00 18.73 -13.88
N ARG A 488 4.72 18.04 -14.79
CA ARG A 488 6.11 18.35 -15.12
C ARG A 488 6.27 19.78 -15.63
N ARG A 489 5.35 20.24 -16.49
CA ARG A 489 5.35 21.61 -17.01
C ARG A 489 5.12 22.63 -15.91
N LEU A 490 4.11 22.41 -15.06
CA LEU A 490 3.83 23.27 -13.91
C LEU A 490 5.01 23.34 -12.92
N TYR A 491 5.57 22.18 -12.56
CA TYR A 491 6.65 22.10 -11.57
C TYR A 491 7.90 22.90 -11.98
N ARG A 492 8.22 22.99 -13.28
CA ARG A 492 9.33 23.83 -13.79
C ARG A 492 9.17 25.32 -13.47
N TYR A 493 7.95 25.80 -13.27
CA TYR A 493 7.67 27.18 -12.88
C TYR A 493 7.61 27.30 -11.36
N VAL A 494 6.91 26.38 -10.70
CA VAL A 494 6.74 26.37 -9.25
C VAL A 494 8.09 26.29 -8.52
N SER A 495 9.05 25.51 -9.03
CA SER A 495 10.40 25.41 -8.47
C SER A 495 11.21 26.70 -8.57
N ARG A 496 10.79 27.67 -9.39
CA ARG A 496 11.41 29.00 -9.51
C ARG A 496 10.85 30.03 -8.53
N CYS A 497 9.84 29.66 -7.75
CA CYS A 497 9.27 30.54 -6.75
C CYS A 497 10.32 30.90 -5.70
N ASN A 498 10.65 32.19 -5.57
CA ASN A 498 11.61 32.71 -4.59
C ASN A 498 10.95 33.61 -3.53
N THR A 499 9.62 33.61 -3.46
CA THR A 499 8.83 34.38 -2.48
C THR A 499 8.51 33.55 -1.24
N ASP A 500 7.83 34.18 -0.28
CA ASP A 500 7.29 33.51 0.92
C ASP A 500 6.34 32.34 0.59
N ASP A 501 5.73 32.33 -0.60
CA ASP A 501 4.82 31.27 -1.05
C ASP A 501 5.56 29.97 -1.44
N ARG A 502 6.90 30.02 -1.65
CA ARG A 502 7.73 28.85 -2.01
C ARG A 502 7.49 27.68 -1.05
N ALA A 503 7.34 28.00 0.23
CA ALA A 503 7.01 27.12 1.33
C ALA A 503 5.79 26.21 1.09
N HIS A 504 4.68 26.85 0.75
CA HIS A 504 3.39 26.20 0.58
C HIS A 504 3.37 25.40 -0.71
N LEU A 505 3.90 25.98 -1.79
CA LEU A 505 4.03 25.33 -3.08
C LEU A 505 4.94 24.09 -3.02
N ALA A 506 6.08 24.16 -2.32
CA ALA A 506 6.96 23.00 -2.12
C ALA A 506 6.29 21.89 -1.30
N ARG A 507 5.46 22.25 -0.31
CA ARG A 507 4.68 21.28 0.47
C ARG A 507 3.67 20.55 -0.40
N LEU A 508 2.92 21.27 -1.23
CA LEU A 508 1.97 20.66 -2.15
C LEU A 508 2.70 19.79 -3.19
N ALA A 509 3.81 20.25 -3.75
CA ALA A 509 4.65 19.45 -4.65
C ALA A 509 5.14 18.15 -3.99
N SER A 510 5.50 18.20 -2.70
CA SER A 510 5.88 17.02 -1.91
C SER A 510 4.79 16.00 -1.64
N GLN A 511 3.54 16.34 -1.92
CA GLN A 511 2.40 15.42 -1.85
C GLN A 511 1.98 14.97 -3.26
N ILE A 512 1.93 15.91 -4.22
CA ILE A 512 1.55 15.66 -5.60
C ILE A 512 2.51 14.68 -6.29
N THR A 513 3.83 14.92 -6.24
CA THR A 513 4.81 14.08 -6.95
C THR A 513 4.75 12.62 -6.48
N PRO A 514 4.75 12.31 -5.16
CA PRO A 514 4.53 10.95 -4.67
C PRO A 514 3.21 10.30 -5.13
N THR A 515 2.09 11.02 -5.06
CA THR A 515 0.77 10.48 -5.46
C THR A 515 0.72 10.16 -6.96
N LEU A 516 1.35 10.97 -7.80
CA LEU A 516 1.46 10.70 -9.24
C LEU A 516 2.29 9.45 -9.54
N VAL A 517 3.41 9.26 -8.83
CA VAL A 517 4.25 8.06 -8.94
C VAL A 517 3.42 6.83 -8.57
N GLU A 518 2.72 6.90 -7.46
CA GLU A 518 1.84 5.85 -6.93
C GLU A 518 0.71 5.44 -7.89
N ILE A 519 -0.02 6.41 -8.43
CA ILE A 519 -1.06 6.20 -9.44
C ILE A 519 -0.46 5.48 -10.66
N ARG A 520 0.73 5.92 -11.09
CA ARG A 520 1.37 5.36 -12.28
C ARG A 520 1.87 3.94 -12.03
N THR A 521 2.54 3.67 -10.91
CA THR A 521 3.06 2.32 -10.62
C THR A 521 1.94 1.28 -10.49
N GLN A 522 0.75 1.68 -10.03
CA GLN A 522 -0.44 0.83 -10.00
C GLN A 522 -1.03 0.54 -11.38
N LEU A 523 -0.91 1.47 -12.33
CA LEU A 523 -1.55 1.38 -13.64
C LEU A 523 -0.71 0.65 -14.68
N VAL A 524 0.61 0.50 -14.50
CA VAL A 524 1.50 -0.02 -15.54
C VAL A 524 1.49 -1.58 -15.49
N PRO A 525 1.32 -2.28 -16.64
CA PRO A 525 0.73 -3.63 -16.69
C PRO A 525 1.64 -4.80 -16.32
#